data_AF-A0A0N0KI72-F1
#
_entry.id   AF-A0A0N0KI72-F1
#
_cell.length_a   1.000
_cell.length_b   1.000
_cell.length_c   1.000
_cell.angle_alpha   90.00
_cell.angle_beta   90.00
_cell.angle_gamma   90.00
#
_symmetry.space_group_name_H-M   'P 1'
#
loop_
_entity.id
_entity.type
_entity.pdbx_description
1 polymer ?
#
loop_
_entity_poly.entity_id
_entity_poly.type
_entity_poly.pdbx_seq_one_letter_code
_entity_poly.pdbx_strand_id
1 'polypeptide(L)'
;MYSLGIGSIIPAWVVYSMPFALWTFSYMLFVRVIWFELRSLSAVIWLWTVPVVALASEIGQSLRLVPGTFDIIDMITIAFAIAAALAFDRIIDVKQSRAS
;
A
#
# COMPACT_ATOMS: atom_id res chain seq x y z
N MET A 1 4.21 18.29 34.17
CA MET A 1 4.29 19.02 32.90
C MET A 1 3.81 18.09 31.80
N TYR A 2 2.56 18.22 31.36
CA TYR A 2 2.06 17.49 30.20
C TYR A 2 2.65 18.16 28.97
N SER A 3 3.62 17.54 28.31
CA SER A 3 4.00 17.99 26.97
C SER A 3 2.76 17.71 26.10
N LEU A 4 2.05 18.76 25.69
CA LEU A 4 1.08 18.71 24.60
C LEU A 4 1.87 18.50 23.31
N GLY A 5 2.48 17.32 23.19
CA GLY A 5 3.18 16.88 22.01
C GLY A 5 2.14 16.53 20.96
N ILE A 6 2.49 16.73 19.69
CA ILE A 6 1.66 16.45 18.50
C ILE A 6 1.01 15.04 18.55
N GLY A 7 1.57 14.10 19.33
CA GLY A 7 1.01 12.78 19.60
C GLY A 7 -0.35 12.74 20.32
N SER A 8 -0.88 13.85 20.84
CA SER A 8 -2.27 13.91 21.36
C SER A 8 -3.30 14.33 20.31
N ILE A 9 -2.86 14.80 19.14
CA ILE A 9 -3.74 15.32 18.07
C ILE A 9 -3.86 14.29 16.93
N ILE A 10 -2.78 13.58 16.64
CA ILE A 10 -2.73 12.60 15.56
C ILE A 10 -2.91 11.19 16.14
N PRO A 11 -3.89 10.41 15.65
CA PRO A 11 -4.06 9.02 16.07
C PRO A 11 -2.78 8.20 15.84
N ALA A 12 -2.44 7.32 16.78
CA ALA A 12 -1.23 6.50 16.70
C ALA A 12 -1.12 5.70 15.39
N TRP A 13 -2.24 5.17 14.88
CA TRP A 13 -2.27 4.43 13.61
C TRP A 13 -1.84 5.27 12.40
N VAL A 14 -2.10 6.58 12.42
CA VAL A 14 -1.66 7.49 11.33
C VAL A 14 -0.13 7.59 11.33
N VAL A 15 0.48 7.56 12.52
CA VAL A 15 1.94 7.67 12.66
C VAL A 15 2.64 6.35 12.36
N TYR A 16 2.06 5.24 12.81
CA TYR A 16 2.71 3.92 12.74
C TYR A 16 2.33 3.11 11.49
N SER A 17 1.06 3.13 11.06
CA SER A 17 0.53 2.28 9.98
C SER A 17 0.50 2.98 8.62
N MET A 18 0.13 4.26 8.63
CA MET A 18 -0.12 5.02 7.39
C MET A 18 1.12 5.16 6.49
N PRO A 19 2.34 5.45 6.99
CA PRO A 19 3.50 5.65 6.13
C PRO A 19 3.81 4.42 5.28
N PHE A 20 3.69 3.22 5.87
CA PHE A 20 3.95 1.96 5.18
C PHE A 20 2.89 1.63 4.13
N ALA A 21 1.62 1.89 4.44
CA ALA A 21 0.53 1.74 3.48
C ALA A 21 0.63 2.75 2.32
N LEU A 22 0.95 4.02 2.59
CA LEU A 22 1.17 5.05 1.56
C LEU A 22 2.37 4.73 0.67
N TRP A 23 3.43 4.18 1.25
CA TRP A 23 4.58 3.71 0.48
C TRP A 23 4.16 2.62 -0.51
N THR A 24 3.40 1.61 -0.05
CA THR A 24 2.86 0.55 -0.90
C THR A 24 1.96 1.10 -2.01
N PHE A 25 1.07 2.04 -1.68
CA PHE A 25 0.22 2.73 -2.65
C PHE A 25 1.05 3.47 -3.72
N SER A 26 2.02 4.28 -3.28
CA SER A 26 2.88 5.06 -4.19
C SER A 26 3.69 4.19 -5.13
N TYR A 27 4.17 3.04 -4.64
CA TYR A 27 4.88 2.05 -5.43
C TYR A 27 3.99 1.48 -6.54
N MET A 28 2.76 1.09 -6.22
CA MET A 28 1.84 0.52 -7.21
C MET A 28 1.55 1.52 -8.34
N LEU A 29 1.33 2.80 -7.98
CA LEU A 29 1.17 3.86 -8.98
C LEU A 29 2.42 4.07 -9.82
N PHE A 30 3.60 4.06 -9.19
CA PHE A 30 4.88 4.22 -9.88
C PHE A 30 5.13 3.12 -10.90
N VAL A 31 4.93 1.86 -10.53
CA VAL A 31 5.04 0.73 -11.48
C VAL A 31 4.03 0.88 -12.61
N ARG A 32 2.81 1.32 -12.31
CA ARG A 32 1.79 1.52 -13.35
C ARG A 32 2.19 2.60 -14.36
N VAL A 33 2.83 3.68 -13.92
CA VAL A 33 3.35 4.73 -14.81
C VAL A 33 4.46 4.19 -15.72
N ILE A 34 5.36 3.34 -15.22
CA ILE A 34 6.43 2.77 -16.05
C ILE A 34 5.87 1.79 -17.11
N TRP A 35 4.91 0.94 -16.73
CA TRP A 35 4.33 -0.08 -17.61
C TRP A 35 2.93 0.26 -18.11
N PHE A 36 2.66 1.55 -18.34
CA PHE A 36 1.34 2.11 -18.65
C PHE A 36 0.58 1.36 -19.76
N GLU A 37 1.24 1.01 -20.85
CA GLU A 37 0.63 0.37 -22.03
C GLU A 37 0.91 -1.15 -22.15
N LEU A 38 1.81 -1.68 -21.32
CA LEU A 38 2.33 -3.02 -21.49
C LEU A 38 1.60 -3.98 -20.56
N ARG A 39 0.62 -4.72 -21.09
CA ARG A 39 0.05 -5.92 -20.47
C ARG A 39 1.03 -7.10 -20.52
N SER A 40 2.24 -6.85 -20.07
CA SER A 40 3.29 -7.87 -19.97
C SER A 40 3.20 -8.59 -18.62
N LEU A 41 3.54 -9.87 -18.62
CA LEU A 41 3.66 -10.65 -17.38
C LEU A 41 4.63 -9.96 -16.39
N SER A 42 5.71 -9.38 -16.91
CA SER A 42 6.68 -8.62 -16.13
C SER A 42 6.04 -7.44 -15.38
N ALA A 43 5.15 -6.69 -16.03
CA ALA A 43 4.45 -5.58 -15.39
C ALA A 43 3.58 -6.06 -14.21
N VAL A 44 2.89 -7.18 -14.38
CA VAL A 44 2.05 -7.78 -13.32
C VAL A 44 2.93 -8.26 -12.16
N ILE A 45 4.04 -8.93 -12.44
CA ILE A 45 4.98 -9.38 -11.42
C ILE A 45 5.48 -8.17 -10.60
N TRP A 46 6.00 -7.13 -11.28
CA TRP A 46 6.49 -5.93 -10.61
C TRP A 46 5.39 -5.20 -9.84
N LEU A 47 4.16 -5.16 -10.34
CA LEU A 47 3.06 -4.50 -9.63
C LEU A 47 2.76 -5.19 -8.30
N TRP A 48 2.79 -6.52 -8.26
CA TRP A 48 2.39 -7.31 -7.11
C TRP A 48 3.53 -7.65 -6.14
N THR A 49 4.80 -7.47 -6.51
CA THR A 49 5.94 -7.82 -5.64
C THR A 49 5.86 -7.15 -4.27
N VAL A 50 5.76 -5.81 -4.23
CA VAL A 50 5.73 -5.07 -2.97
C VAL A 50 4.44 -5.29 -2.18
N PRO A 51 3.23 -5.25 -2.76
CA PRO A 51 2.00 -5.61 -2.04
C PRO A 51 2.03 -6.98 -1.39
N VAL A 52 2.54 -8.00 -2.11
CA VAL A 52 2.64 -9.36 -1.58
C VAL A 52 3.65 -9.42 -0.45
N VAL A 53 4.81 -8.77 -0.59
CA VAL A 53 5.83 -8.73 0.47
C VAL A 53 5.31 -7.98 1.70
N ALA A 54 4.60 -6.87 1.53
CA ALA A 54 4.02 -6.09 2.63
C ALA A 54 2.96 -6.87 3.42
N LEU A 55 2.08 -7.60 2.74
CA LEU A 55 1.12 -8.48 3.42
C LEU A 55 1.81 -9.67 4.06
N ALA A 56 2.80 -10.27 3.38
CA ALA A 56 3.57 -11.39 3.91
C ALA A 56 4.39 -11.00 5.15
N SER A 57 4.89 -9.77 5.23
CA SER A 57 5.61 -9.30 6.43
C SER A 57 4.68 -9.20 7.63
N GLU A 58 3.45 -8.69 7.47
CA GLU A 58 2.45 -8.65 8.55
C GLU A 58 2.03 -10.06 9.00
N ILE A 59 1.78 -10.96 8.05
CA ILE A 59 1.48 -12.36 8.37
C ILE A 59 2.68 -13.03 9.06
N GLY A 60 3.90 -12.74 8.60
CA GLY A 60 5.13 -13.22 9.22
C GLY A 60 5.32 -12.74 10.65
N GLN A 61 4.94 -11.51 10.96
CA GLN A 61 4.91 -10.99 12.33
C GLN A 61 3.87 -11.71 13.18
N SER A 62 2.69 -12.03 12.64
CA SER A 62 1.65 -12.78 13.38
C SER A 62 2.10 -14.21 13.75
N LEU A 63 2.90 -14.84 12.89
CA LEU A 63 3.50 -16.15 13.11
C LEU A 63 4.81 -16.09 13.93
N ARG A 64 5.25 -14.88 14.34
CA ARG A 64 6.52 -14.62 15.02
C ARG A 64 7.77 -15.07 14.22
N LEU A 65 7.63 -15.18 12.90
CA LEU A 65 8.73 -15.51 11.98
C LEU A 65 9.57 -14.26 11.66
N VAL A 66 8.94 -13.09 11.70
CA VAL A 66 9.57 -11.79 11.45
C VAL A 66 9.53 -10.98 12.75
N PRO A 67 10.62 -10.30 13.15
CA PRO A 67 10.60 -9.41 14.29
C PRO A 67 9.66 -8.23 14.03
N GLY A 68 8.66 -8.06 14.89
CA GLY A 68 7.65 -7.01 14.79
C GLY A 68 6.44 -7.31 15.68
N THR A 69 5.51 -6.37 15.72
CA THR A 69 4.24 -6.52 16.44
C THR A 69 3.14 -6.55 15.42
N PHE A 70 2.48 -7.70 15.26
CA PHE A 70 1.32 -7.78 14.40
C PHE A 70 0.22 -6.83 14.91
N ASP A 71 -0.10 -5.83 14.09
CA ASP A 71 -1.26 -4.96 14.28
C ASP A 71 -2.25 -5.19 13.14
N ILE A 72 -3.50 -5.49 13.50
CA ILE A 72 -4.56 -5.64 12.51
C ILE A 72 -4.82 -4.35 11.73
N ILE A 73 -4.53 -3.20 12.33
CA ILE A 73 -4.64 -1.89 11.69
C ILE A 73 -3.63 -1.76 10.54
N ASP A 74 -2.43 -2.30 10.67
CA ASP A 74 -1.42 -2.30 9.61
C ASP A 74 -1.93 -3.09 8.40
N MET A 75 -2.47 -4.28 8.64
CA MET A 75 -3.02 -5.13 7.59
C MET A 75 -4.21 -4.48 6.88
N ILE A 76 -5.13 -3.85 7.62
CA ILE A 76 -6.28 -3.11 7.05
C ILE A 76 -5.79 -1.92 6.22
N THR A 77 -4.82 -1.16 6.73
CA THR A 77 -4.33 0.05 6.05
C THR A 77 -3.59 -0.31 4.75
N ILE A 78 -2.79 -1.38 4.75
CA ILE A 78 -2.13 -1.91 3.53
C ILE A 78 -3.18 -2.43 2.54
N ALA A 79 -4.17 -3.20 2.99
CA ALA A 79 -5.23 -3.70 2.12
C ALA A 79 -6.03 -2.55 1.48
N PHE A 80 -6.34 -1.50 2.25
CA PHE A 80 -6.99 -0.30 1.74
C PHE A 80 -6.12 0.42 0.71
N ALA A 81 -4.82 0.58 0.96
CA ALA A 81 -3.88 1.18 0.01
C ALA A 81 -3.83 0.40 -1.32
N ILE A 82 -3.79 -0.93 -1.28
CA ILE A 82 -3.82 -1.77 -2.48
C ILE A 82 -5.14 -1.58 -3.24
N ALA A 83 -6.28 -1.62 -2.54
CA ALA A 83 -7.59 -1.42 -3.15
C ALA A 83 -7.71 -0.03 -3.80
N ALA A 84 -7.22 1.02 -3.12
CA ALA A 84 -7.19 2.38 -3.64
C ALA A 84 -6.32 2.50 -4.90
N ALA A 85 -5.14 1.87 -4.91
CA ALA A 85 -4.26 1.87 -6.09
C ALA A 85 -4.93 1.19 -7.29
N LEU A 86 -5.56 0.03 -7.07
CA LEU A 86 -6.28 -0.68 -8.13
C LEU A 86 -7.51 0.09 -8.62
N ALA A 87 -8.26 0.74 -7.72
CA ALA A 87 -9.39 1.58 -8.11
C ALA A 87 -8.94 2.78 -8.95
N PHE A 88 -7.83 3.42 -8.57
CA PHE A 88 -7.25 4.53 -9.31
C PHE A 88 -6.77 4.09 -10.70
N ASP A 89 -6.13 2.92 -10.78
CA ASP A 89 -5.71 2.32 -12.04
C ASP A 89 -6.89 2.11 -13.00
N ARG A 90 -8.00 1.54 -12.50
CA ARG A 90 -9.22 1.36 -13.28
C ARG A 90 -9.80 2.67 -13.80
N ILE A 91 -9.72 3.76 -13.03
CA ILE A 91 -10.18 5.07 -13.48
C ILE A 91 -9.34 5.59 -14.64
N ILE A 92 -8.02 5.37 -14.60
CA ILE A 92 -7.12 5.78 -15.68
C ILE A 92 -7.41 4.98 -16.96
N ASP A 93 -7.52 3.66 -16.84
CA ASP A 93 -7.83 2.78 -17.98
C ASP A 93 -9.16 3.15 -18.65
N VAL A 94 -10.22 3.43 -17.86
CA VAL A 94 -11.54 3.81 -18.39
C VAL A 94 -11.52 5.16 -19.10
N LYS A 95 -10.74 6.13 -18.61
CA LYS A 95 -10.60 7.42 -19.31
C LYS A 95 -9.91 7.25 -20.66
N GLN A 96 -8.94 6.34 -20.74
CA GLN A 96 -8.19 6.10 -21.96
C GLN A 96 -9.00 5.36 -23.03
N SER A 97 -9.77 4.34 -22.64
CA SER A 97 -10.63 3.60 -23.58
C SER A 97 -11.73 4.46 -24.21
N ARG A 98 -12.05 5.60 -23.60
CA ARG A 98 -13.03 6.58 -24.11
C ARG A 98 -12.41 7.65 -25.01
N ALA A 99 -11.08 7.75 -25.05
CA ALA A 99 -10.34 8.74 -25.82
C ALA A 99 -9.78 8.19 -27.15
N SER A 100 -9.84 6.87 -27.35
CA SER A 100 -9.50 6.13 -28.58
C SER A 100 -10.75 5.83 -29.42
#